data_AF-A0A850L1Z9-F1
#
_entry.id   AF-A0A850L1Z9-F1
#
_cell.length_a   1.000
_cell.length_b   1.000
_cell.length_c   1.000
_cell.angle_alpha   90.00
_cell.angle_beta   90.00
_cell.angle_gamma   90.00
#
_symmetry.space_group_name_H-M   'P 1'
#
loop_
_entity.id
_entity.type
_entity.pdbx_description
1 polymer ?
#
loop_
_entity_poly.entity_id
_entity_poly.type
_entity_poly.pdbx_seq_one_letter_code
_entity_poly.pdbx_strand_id
1 'polypeptide(L)'
;MSALFLELVGMALVAFAAFEIYSLNKKGASVLSEFISWSHYPWVIMILGVVLMVPFHKQIWKAKQYVKQQQQLIKKKERPDF
;
A
#
# COMPACT_ATOMS: atom_id res chain seq x y z
N MET A 1 10.58 -12.18 9.53
CA MET A 1 9.15 -12.14 9.88
C MET A 1 8.49 -10.76 9.62
N SER A 2 9.09 -9.84 8.85
CA SER A 2 9.04 -8.41 9.22
C SER A 2 8.66 -7.39 8.13
N ALA A 3 8.18 -7.78 6.94
CA ALA A 3 7.72 -6.82 5.90
C ALA A 3 6.25 -7.06 5.52
N LEU A 4 5.91 -8.31 5.18
CA LEU A 4 4.55 -8.71 4.79
C LEU A 4 3.49 -8.43 5.86
N PHE A 5 3.82 -8.56 7.15
CA PHE A 5 2.89 -8.23 8.23
C PHE A 5 2.61 -6.72 8.31
N LEU A 6 3.64 -5.90 8.11
CA LEU A 6 3.50 -4.44 8.10
C LEU A 6 2.65 -3.98 6.91
N GLU A 7 2.76 -4.65 5.77
CA GLU A 7 1.91 -4.41 4.60
C GLU A 7 0.47 -4.83 4.81
N LEU A 8 0.24 -6.01 5.42
CA LEU A 8 -1.10 -6.48 5.76
C LEU A 8 -1.79 -5.50 6.71
N VAL A 9 -1.05 -5.02 7.72
CA VAL A 9 -1.52 -4.00 8.67
C VAL A 9 -1.77 -2.67 7.96
N GLY A 10 -0.88 -2.25 7.05
CA GLY A 10 -1.06 -1.05 6.23
C GLY A 10 -2.29 -1.12 5.34
N MET A 11 -2.54 -2.25 4.66
CA MET A 11 -3.72 -2.45 3.82
C MET A 11 -5.00 -2.44 4.66
N ALA A 12 -4.97 -3.11 5.81
CA ALA A 12 -6.08 -3.11 6.75
C ALA A 12 -6.41 -1.69 7.24
N LEU A 13 -5.39 -0.90 7.59
CA LEU A 13 -5.55 0.50 8.01
C LEU A 13 -6.14 1.38 6.90
N VAL A 14 -5.67 1.25 5.66
CA VAL A 14 -6.20 2.02 4.52
C VAL A 14 -7.64 1.61 4.20
N ALA A 15 -7.94 0.31 4.18
CA ALA A 15 -9.30 -0.19 3.94
C ALA A 15 -10.27 0.26 5.05
N PHE A 16 -9.81 0.21 6.30
CA PHE A 16 -10.58 0.66 7.45
C PHE A 16 -10.82 2.18 7.43
N ALA A 17 -9.81 2.97 7.08
CA ALA A 17 -9.96 4.42 6.89
C ALA A 17 -10.93 4.76 5.76
N ALA A 18 -10.87 4.04 4.63
CA ALA A 18 -11.81 4.22 3.53
C ALA A 18 -13.25 3.87 3.93
N PHE A 19 -13.42 2.79 4.71
CA PHE A 19 -14.72 2.42 5.28
C PHE A 19 -15.27 3.50 6.21
N GLU A 20 -14.43 4.07 7.08
CA GLU A 20 -14.81 5.17 7.97
C GLU A 20 -15.21 6.43 7.21
N ILE A 21 -14.45 6.84 6.18
CA ILE A 21 -14.80 7.97 5.31
C ILE A 21 -16.15 7.72 4.61
N TYR A 22 -16.34 6.52 4.08
CA TYR A 22 -17.59 6.14 3.43
C TYR A 22 -18.76 6.15 4.42
N SER A 23 -18.59 5.63 5.63
CA SER A 23 -19.63 5.63 6.67
C SER A 23 -19.98 7.04 7.12
N LEU A 24 -18.98 7.91 7.34
CA LEU A 24 -19.19 9.33 7.64
C LEU A 24 -20.00 10.02 6.54
N ASN A 25 -19.64 9.82 5.28
CA ASN A 25 -20.36 10.46 4.16
C ASN A 25 -21.77 9.92 3.93
N LYS A 26 -22.01 8.62 4.15
CA LYS A 26 -23.31 7.99 3.87
C LYS A 26 -24.29 8.01 5.03
N LYS A 27 -23.78 7.87 6.27
CA LYS A 27 -24.60 7.71 7.47
C LYS A 27 -24.47 8.89 8.44
N GLY A 28 -23.55 9.83 8.18
CA GLY A 28 -23.24 10.91 9.12
C GLY A 28 -22.61 10.43 10.43
N ALA A 29 -22.32 9.13 10.54
CA ALA A 29 -21.87 8.48 11.75
C ALA A 29 -20.87 7.37 11.39
N SER A 30 -19.88 7.23 12.25
CA SER A 30 -18.69 6.43 12.05
C SER A 30 -18.40 5.63 13.33
N VAL A 31 -17.73 4.49 13.22
CA VAL A 31 -17.47 3.63 14.38
C VAL A 31 -16.55 4.34 15.38
N LEU A 32 -15.59 5.11 14.88
CA LEU A 32 -14.69 5.93 15.70
C LEU A 32 -15.19 7.33 16.01
N SER A 33 -16.29 7.80 15.41
CA SER A 33 -16.84 9.14 15.67
C SER A 33 -17.32 9.33 17.11
N GLU A 34 -17.65 8.24 17.81
CA GLU A 34 -17.99 8.26 19.24
C GLU A 34 -16.76 8.48 20.15
N PHE A 35 -15.57 8.12 19.69
CA PHE A 35 -14.32 8.21 20.46
C PHE A 35 -13.40 9.35 20.01
N ILE A 36 -13.52 9.77 18.75
CA ILE A 36 -12.69 10.79 18.14
C ILE A 36 -13.62 11.83 17.51
N SER A 37 -13.76 12.98 18.18
CA SER A 37 -14.58 14.12 17.73
C SER A 37 -14.01 14.84 16.50
N TRP A 38 -12.83 14.42 16.04
CA TRP A 38 -12.10 15.12 14.98
C TRP A 38 -12.55 14.64 13.60
N SER A 39 -13.38 15.41 12.90
CA SER A 39 -13.91 15.05 11.56
C SER A 39 -12.88 14.61 10.51
N HIS A 40 -11.60 14.91 10.70
CA HIS A 40 -10.51 14.62 9.76
C HIS A 40 -9.67 13.39 10.16
N TYR A 41 -9.99 12.75 11.29
CA TYR A 41 -9.24 11.58 11.77
C TYR A 41 -9.14 10.42 10.73
N PRO A 42 -10.15 10.12 9.88
CA PRO A 42 -10.01 9.02 8.92
C PRO A 42 -8.91 9.29 7.89
N TRP A 43 -8.72 10.55 7.51
CA TRP A 43 -7.66 10.98 6.60
C TRP A 43 -6.28 10.79 7.23
N VAL A 44 -6.16 11.06 8.53
CA VAL A 44 -4.91 10.85 9.29
C VAL A 44 -4.56 9.36 9.33
N ILE A 45 -5.53 8.48 9.59
CA ILE A 45 -5.35 7.02 9.57
C ILE A 45 -4.94 6.54 8.18
N MET A 46 -5.56 7.09 7.12
CA MET A 46 -5.22 6.75 5.74
C MET A 46 -3.77 7.13 5.40
N ILE A 47 -3.32 8.33 5.78
CA ILE A 47 -1.93 8.77 5.57
C ILE A 47 -0.95 7.85 6.32
N LEU A 48 -1.24 7.50 7.58
CA LEU A 48 -0.44 6.55 8.36
C LEU A 48 -0.33 5.18 7.70
N GLY A 49 -1.44 4.65 7.18
CA GLY A 49 -1.48 3.39 6.44
C GLY A 49 -0.61 3.42 5.18
N VAL A 50 -0.65 4.52 4.42
CA VAL A 50 0.19 4.71 3.23
C VAL A 50 1.68 4.87 3.59
N VAL A 51 2.00 5.59 4.67
CA VAL A 51 3.38 5.76 5.15
C VAL A 51 3.99 4.40 5.56
N LEU A 52 3.20 3.54 6.20
CA LEU A 52 3.61 2.16 6.53
C LEU A 52 3.92 1.31 5.29
N MET A 53 3.35 1.65 4.13
CA MET A 53 3.62 0.99 2.85
C MET A 53 4.82 1.57 2.08
N VAL A 54 5.36 2.73 2.46
CA VAL A 54 6.52 3.37 1.80
C VAL A 54 7.76 2.45 1.64
N PRO A 55 8.18 1.65 2.64
CA PRO A 55 9.31 0.74 2.44
C PRO A 55 9.05 -0.31 1.34
N PHE A 56 7.78 -0.57 1.00
CA PHE A 56 7.40 -1.57 -0.01
C PHE A 56 7.61 -1.08 -1.44
N HIS A 57 7.42 0.22 -1.72
CA HIS A 57 7.72 0.77 -3.05
C HIS A 57 9.18 0.53 -3.45
N LYS A 58 10.12 0.60 -2.48
CA LYS A 58 11.53 0.28 -2.72
C LYS A 58 11.76 -1.21 -3.02
N GLN A 59 10.98 -2.11 -2.41
CA GLN A 59 11.05 -3.54 -2.71
C GLN A 59 10.49 -3.86 -4.10
N ILE A 60 9.34 -3.28 -4.47
CA ILE A 60 8.76 -3.43 -5.81
C ILE A 60 9.70 -2.91 -6.90
N TRP A 61 10.38 -1.78 -6.64
CA TRP A 61 11.34 -1.22 -7.60
C TRP A 61 12.55 -2.14 -7.82
N LYS A 62 13.09 -2.73 -6.74
CA LYS A 62 14.17 -3.73 -6.85
C LYS A 62 13.71 -4.98 -7.58
N ALA A 63 12.51 -5.48 -7.29
CA ALA A 63 11.94 -6.62 -8.01
C ALA A 63 11.76 -6.31 -9.52
N LYS A 64 11.29 -5.11 -9.86
CA LYS A 64 11.15 -4.66 -11.25
C LYS A 64 12.52 -4.56 -11.95
N GLN A 65 13.54 -4.04 -11.28
CA GLN A 65 14.92 -4.04 -11.79
C GLN A 65 15.44 -5.46 -12.03
N TYR A 66 15.18 -6.39 -11.11
CA TYR A 66 15.58 -7.79 -11.23
C TYR A 66 14.92 -8.47 -12.45
N VAL A 67 13.60 -8.27 -12.64
CA VAL A 67 12.89 -8.78 -13.82
C VAL A 67 13.46 -8.19 -15.11
N LYS A 68 13.80 -6.90 -15.12
CA LYS A 68 14.39 -6.24 -16.29
C LYS A 68 15.79 -6.80 -16.60
N GLN A 69 16.59 -7.11 -15.59
CA GLN A 69 17.89 -7.79 -15.77
C GLN A 69 17.72 -9.21 -16.31
N GLN A 70 16.75 -9.98 -15.78
CA GLN A 70 16.42 -11.31 -16.28
C GLN A 70 15.98 -11.30 -17.75
N GLN A 71 15.12 -10.35 -18.14
CA GLN A 71 14.72 -10.18 -19.54
C GLN A 71 15.89 -9.82 -20.47
N GLN A 72 16.86 -9.04 -19.99
CA GLN A 72 18.07 -8.73 -20.75
C GLN A 72 19.00 -9.95 -20.91
N LEU A 73 19.10 -10.79 -19.88
CA LEU A 73 19.85 -12.05 -19.95
C LEU A 73 19.21 -13.04 -20.92
N ILE A 74 17.88 -13.14 -20.93
CA ILE A 74 17.14 -13.96 -21.90
C ILE A 74 17.33 -13.44 -23.32
N LYS A 75 17.19 -12.13 -23.56
CA LYS A 75 17.43 -11.51 -24.88
C LYS A 75 18.86 -11.68 -25.40
N LYS A 76 19.86 -11.75 -24.51
CA LYS A 76 21.24 -12.05 -24.93
C LYS A 76 21.44 -13.52 -25.30
N LYS A 77 20.68 -14.43 -24.70
CA LYS A 77 20.72 -15.87 -24.98
C LYS A 77 19.96 -16.26 -26.26
N GLU A 78 18.97 -15.46 -26.66
CA GLU A 78 18.15 -15.66 -27.87
C GLU A 78 18.64 -14.89 -29.11
N ARG A 79 19.75 -14.14 -29.06
CA ARG A 79 20.32 -13.61 -30.29
C ARG A 79 20.94 -14.77 -31.09
N PRO A 80 20.47 -15.09 -32.31
CA PRO A 80 21.27 -15.86 -33.23
C PRO A 80 22.47 -14.98 -33.60
N ASP A 81 23.68 -15.51 -33.38
CA ASP A 81 24.90 -14.93 -33.94
C ASP A 81 24.74 -14.92 -35.46
N PHE A 82 24.60 -13.72 -36.03
CA PHE A 82 24.70 -13.43 -37.46
C PHE A 82 26.13 -13.00 -37.77
#